data_AF-A0A7Y2AAB7-F1
#
_entry.id   AF-A0A7Y2AAB7-F1
#
_cell.length_a   1.000
_cell.length_b   1.000
_cell.length_c   1.000
_cell.angle_alpha   90.00
_cell.angle_beta   90.00
_cell.angle_gamma   90.00
#
_symmetry.space_group_name_H-M   'P 1'
#
loop_
_entity.id
_entity.type
_entity.pdbx_description
1 polymer ?
#
loop_
_entity_poly.entity_id
_entity_poly.type
_entity_poly.pdbx_seq_one_letter_code
_entity_poly.pdbx_strand_id
1 'polypeptide(L)' 'MEGDKENYDREEIYSKVIRAGKRTYFFDVKSTRGNDLYLT' A
#
# COMPACT_ATOMS: atom_id res chain seq x y z
N MET A 1 -1.27 17.64 -13.49
CA MET A 1 -1.48 16.85 -12.26
C MET A 1 -0.84 15.49 -12.49
N GLU A 2 0.46 15.38 -12.25
CA GLU A 2 1.24 14.17 -12.59
C GLU A 2 2.26 13.78 -11.50
N GLY A 3 2.38 14.60 -10.44
CA GLY A 3 3.38 14.42 -9.38
C GLY A 3 2.95 13.55 -8.18
N ASP A 4 1.70 13.10 -8.11
CA ASP A 4 1.20 12.37 -6.95
C ASP A 4 1.42 10.85 -7.05
N LYS A 5 1.49 10.28 -8.27
CA LYS A 5 1.67 8.83 -8.47
C LYS A 5 3.06 8.33 -8.08
N GLU A 6 4.11 9.09 -8.38
CA GLU A 6 5.50 8.68 -8.11
C GLU A 6 5.87 8.62 -6.63
N ASN A 7 5.12 9.30 -5.76
CA ASN A 7 5.32 9.21 -4.31
C ASN A 7 4.60 7.99 -3.73
N TYR A 8 3.39 7.67 -4.23
CA TYR A 8 2.66 6.48 -3.81
C TYR A 8 3.42 5.19 -4.12
N ASP A 9 3.96 5.06 -5.34
CA ASP A 9 4.74 3.87 -5.73
C ASP A 9 6.05 3.73 -4.94
N ARG A 10 6.60 4.83 -4.39
CA ARG A 10 7.79 4.79 -3.53
C ARG A 10 7.51 4.35 -2.10
N GLU A 11 6.30 4.59 -1.61
CA GLU A 11 5.90 4.28 -0.24
C GLU A 11 5.30 2.87 -0.12
N GLU A 12 4.77 2.30 -1.21
CA GLU A 12 4.13 0.99 -1.23
C GLU A 12 5.11 -0.14 -1.61
N ILE A 13 5.38 -1.05 -0.66
CA ILE A 13 6.40 -2.10 -0.79
C ILE A 13 5.77 -3.43 -1.21
N TYR A 14 4.57 -3.72 -0.72
CA TYR A 14 3.86 -4.96 -1.01
C TYR A 14 2.36 -4.74 -0.89
N SER A 15 1.60 -5.28 -1.83
CA SER A 15 0.14 -5.21 -1.82
C SER A 15 -0.44 -6.59 -2.13
N LYS A 16 -1.46 -6.98 -1.36
CA LYS A 16 -2.17 -8.23 -1.58
C LYS A 16 -3.67 -8.02 -1.51
N VAL A 17 -4.34 -8.43 -2.58
CA VAL A 17 -5.80 -8.46 -2.65
C VAL A 17 -6.30 -9.84 -2.24
N ILE A 18 -7.17 -9.89 -1.24
CA ILE A 18 -7.80 -11.13 -0.76
C ILE A 18 -9.32 -11.01 -0.87
N ARG A 19 -9.94 -11.98 -1.56
CA ARG A 19 -11.40 -12.13 -1.57
C ARG A 19 -11.84 -13.05 -0.44
N ALA A 20 -12.78 -12.59 0.38
CA ALA A 20 -13.37 -13.35 1.46
C ALA A 20 -14.90 -13.18 1.43
N GLY A 21 -15.55 -14.11 0.72
CA GLY A 21 -16.99 -14.05 0.46
C GLY A 21 -17.39 -12.80 -0.30
N LYS A 22 -18.30 -12.00 0.27
CA LYS A 22 -18.78 -10.74 -0.32
C LYS A 22 -17.84 -9.55 -0.11
N ARG A 23 -16.76 -9.72 0.67
CA ARG A 23 -15.80 -8.65 0.96
C ARG A 23 -14.49 -8.89 0.22
N THR A 24 -13.89 -7.80 -0.23
CA THR A 24 -12.53 -7.78 -0.76
C THR A 24 -11.69 -6.97 0.21
N TYR A 25 -10.60 -7.57 0.68
CA TYR A 25 -9.61 -6.93 1.53
C TYR A 25 -8.39 -6.58 0.70
N PHE A 26 -7.80 -5.44 1.03
CA PHE A 26 -6.56 -4.95 0.46
C PHE A 26 -5.61 -4.85 1.64
N PHE A 27 -4.48 -5.54 1.56
CA PHE A 27 -3.44 -5.51 2.57
C PHE A 27 -2.23 -4.84 1.93
N ASP A 28 -1.89 -3.65 2.39
CA ASP A 28 -0.77 -2.89 1.85
C ASP A 28 0.30 -2.71 2.94
N VAL A 29 1.53 -3.07 2.62
CA VAL A 29 2.71 -2.79 3.45
C VAL A 29 3.38 -1.56 2.89
N LYS A 30 3.49 -0.53 3.72
CA LYS A 30 4.08 0.76 3.36
C LYS A 30 5.25 1.10 4.26
N SER A 31 6.18 1.90 3.76
CA SER A 31 7.25 2.48 4.56
C SER A 31 6.90 3.88 5.03
N THR A 32 7.31 4.23 6.25
CA THR A 32 7.38 5.61 6.68
C THR A 32 8.59 6.30 6.04
N ARG A 33 8.66 7.63 6.13
CA ARG A 33 9.88 8.38 5.77
C ARG A 33 11.11 7.95 6.59
N GLY A 34 10.91 7.34 7.76
CA GLY A 34 11.96 6.78 8.60
C GLY A 34 12.38 5.36 8.23
N ASN A 35 11.82 4.78 7.15
CA ASN A 35 11.98 3.39 6.71
C ASN A 35 11.36 2.33 7.64
N ASP A 36 10.47 2.72 8.55
CA ASP A 36 9.68 1.77 9.33
C ASP A 36 8.54 1.20 8.49
N LEU A 37 8.20 -0.07 8.69
CA LEU A 37 7.12 -0.72 7.95
C LEU A 37 5.82 -0.73 8.73
N TYR A 38 4.70 -0.46 8.06
CA TYR A 38 3.36 -0.56 8.65
C TYR A 38 2.34 -1.14 7.67
N LEU A 39 1.25 -1.68 8.22
CA LEU A 39 0.15 -2.31 7.47
C LEU A 39 -1.05 -1.38 7.42
N THR A 40 -1.68 -1.28 6.25
CA THR A 40 -2.98 -0.63 6.06
C THR A 40 -4.02 -1.60 5.52
#